data_AF-A0AAV3S232-F1
#
_entry.id   AF-A0AAV3S232-F1
#
_cell.length_a   1.000
_cell.length_b   1.000
_cell.length_c   1.000
_cell.angle_alpha   90.00
_cell.angle_beta   90.00
_cell.angle_gamma   90.00
#
_symmetry.space_group_name_H-M   'P 1'
#
loop_
_entity.id
_entity.type
_entity.pdbx_description
1 polymer ?
#
loop_
_entity_poly.entity_id
_entity_poly.type
_entity_poly.pdbx_seq_one_letter_code
_entity_poly.pdbx_strand_id
1 'polypeptide(L)'
;MASHSNINYSSDESVLRLISGCPSLEQLNISRDVFDGVRTFTIDSPTLKSLDYYFFSSKGLIEHDFKLELSAPALSYLYLNDLTSRDFSVLNLCSLDYAEIHVSSPKAADIDSHCQRVVQLIQIVHNVSHLWISGDTLEERCTPGSL
;
A
#
# COMPACT_ATOMS: atom_id res chain seq x y z
N MET A 1 25.95 -17.19 15.72
CA MET A 1 25.04 -16.07 15.45
C MET A 1 25.25 -15.66 14.01
N ALA A 2 24.43 -16.15 13.08
CA ALA A 2 24.54 -15.74 11.68
C ALA A 2 24.09 -14.29 11.58
N SER A 3 24.97 -13.41 11.09
CA SER A 3 24.57 -12.09 10.62
C SER A 3 23.60 -12.30 9.46
N HIS A 4 22.30 -12.11 9.70
CA HIS A 4 21.35 -11.92 8.61
C HIS A 4 21.80 -10.65 7.88
N SER A 5 22.48 -10.81 6.75
CA SER A 5 22.61 -9.73 5.79
C SER A 5 21.20 -9.30 5.42
N ASN A 6 20.78 -8.12 5.89
CA ASN A 6 19.56 -7.51 5.40
C ASN A 6 19.78 -7.27 3.90
N ILE A 7 19.18 -8.12 3.07
CA ILE A 7 19.20 -7.94 1.62
C ILE A 7 18.21 -6.81 1.37
N ASN A 8 18.74 -5.61 1.20
CA ASN A 8 17.97 -4.45 0.84
C ASN A 8 17.91 -4.32 -0.68
N TYR A 9 16.81 -3.78 -1.18
CA TYR A 9 16.79 -3.29 -2.56
C TYR A 9 17.79 -2.13 -2.68
N SER A 10 18.45 -2.05 -3.84
CA SER A 10 19.40 -0.98 -4.10
C SER A 10 18.74 0.36 -4.41
N SER A 11 17.50 0.34 -4.89
CA SER A 11 16.68 1.54 -5.18
C SER A 11 15.23 1.15 -5.44
N ASP A 12 14.35 2.15 -5.54
CA ASP A 12 12.95 2.01 -5.96
C ASP A 12 12.84 1.29 -7.33
N GLU A 13 13.72 1.59 -8.29
CA GLU A 13 13.73 0.95 -9.61
C GLU A 13 14.06 -0.55 -9.55
N SER A 14 14.68 -1.02 -8.45
CA SER A 14 15.02 -2.43 -8.30
C SER A 14 13.76 -3.28 -8.14
N VAL A 15 12.75 -2.76 -7.43
CA VAL A 15 11.43 -3.40 -7.29
C VAL A 15 10.70 -3.42 -8.63
N LEU A 16 10.67 -2.28 -9.31
CA LEU A 16 10.03 -2.19 -10.63
C LEU A 16 10.63 -3.21 -11.60
N ARG A 17 11.97 -3.29 -11.67
CA ARG A 17 12.66 -4.26 -12.52
C ARG A 17 12.33 -5.70 -12.15
N LEU A 18 12.29 -6.02 -10.85
CA LEU A 18 11.93 -7.36 -10.37
C LEU A 18 10.55 -7.78 -10.88
N ILE A 19 9.55 -6.90 -10.77
CA ILE A 19 8.18 -7.18 -11.23
C ILE A 19 8.12 -7.27 -12.77
N SER A 20 8.77 -6.32 -13.47
CA SER A 20 8.80 -6.31 -14.94
C SER A 20 9.49 -7.54 -15.56
N GLY A 21 10.38 -8.20 -14.81
CA GLY A 21 11.01 -9.46 -15.19
C GLY A 21 10.05 -10.66 -15.21
N CYS A 22 8.82 -10.49 -14.73
CA CYS A 22 7.80 -11.53 -14.66
C CYS A 22 6.58 -11.17 -15.56
N PRO A 23 6.70 -11.24 -16.90
CA PRO A 23 5.68 -10.73 -17.82
C PRO A 23 4.32 -11.45 -17.75
N SER A 24 4.29 -12.69 -17.26
CA SER A 24 3.07 -13.50 -17.11
C SER A 24 2.56 -13.57 -15.66
N LEU A 25 3.02 -12.67 -14.78
CA LEU A 25 2.67 -12.69 -13.37
C LEU A 25 1.19 -12.32 -13.15
N GLU A 26 0.37 -13.30 -12.81
CA GLU A 26 -1.06 -13.09 -12.53
C GLU A 26 -1.37 -12.85 -11.05
N GLN A 27 -0.48 -13.28 -10.14
CA GLN A 27 -0.68 -13.18 -8.70
C GLN A 27 0.59 -12.69 -8.04
N LEU A 28 0.46 -11.71 -7.15
CA LEU A 28 1.57 -11.13 -6.42
C LEU A 28 1.19 -10.98 -4.95
N ASN A 29 2.00 -11.56 -4.07
CA ASN A 29 1.91 -11.36 -2.63
C ASN A 29 3.22 -10.75 -2.16
N ILE A 30 3.15 -9.57 -1.53
CA ILE A 30 4.31 -8.83 -1.04
C ILE A 30 4.11 -8.49 0.42
N SER A 31 5.10 -8.83 1.23
CA SER A 31 5.26 -8.31 2.58
C SER A 31 6.58 -7.57 2.66
N ARG A 32 6.53 -6.29 3.03
CA ARG A 32 7.71 -5.44 3.12
C ARG A 32 7.77 -4.65 4.41
N ASP A 33 8.99 -4.24 4.75
CA ASP A 33 9.33 -3.51 5.97
C ASP A 33 10.03 -2.19 5.60
N VAL A 34 9.94 -1.21 6.48
CA VAL A 34 10.47 0.16 6.28
C VAL A 34 11.98 0.24 6.05
N PHE A 35 12.72 -0.83 6.32
CA PHE A 35 14.18 -0.90 6.14
C PHE A 35 14.59 -1.61 4.84
N ASP A 36 13.65 -1.93 3.94
CA ASP A 36 13.92 -2.61 2.66
C ASP A 36 14.66 -1.74 1.63
N GLY A 37 14.85 -0.44 1.92
CA GLY A 37 15.56 0.51 1.07
C GLY A 37 14.69 1.17 -0.01
N VAL A 38 13.37 0.96 0.00
CA VAL A 38 12.45 1.41 -1.04
C VAL A 38 11.45 2.41 -0.48
N ARG A 39 11.42 3.60 -1.07
CA ARG A 39 10.48 4.67 -0.70
C ARG A 39 9.22 4.59 -1.53
N THR A 40 9.36 4.52 -2.85
CA THR A 40 8.25 4.35 -3.79
C THR A 40 8.23 2.92 -4.29
N PHE A 41 7.14 2.22 -4.00
CA PHE A 41 6.95 0.86 -4.47
C PHE A 41 6.05 0.88 -5.69
N THR A 42 6.65 0.71 -6.86
CA THR A 42 5.93 0.75 -8.12
C THR A 42 5.63 -0.66 -8.62
N ILE A 43 4.34 -0.94 -8.81
CA ILE A 43 3.81 -2.13 -9.46
C ILE A 43 3.20 -1.69 -10.79
N ASP A 44 3.84 -2.05 -11.89
CA ASP A 44 3.29 -1.88 -13.24
C ASP A 44 3.23 -3.26 -13.91
N SER A 45 2.03 -3.82 -14.03
CA SER A 45 1.83 -5.14 -14.62
C SER A 45 0.47 -5.26 -15.30
N PRO A 46 0.43 -5.44 -16.64
CA PRO A 46 -0.83 -5.61 -17.36
C PRO A 46 -1.47 -6.99 -17.14
N THR A 47 -0.74 -7.97 -16.60
CA THR A 47 -1.21 -9.35 -16.42
C THR A 47 -1.63 -9.68 -14.99
N LEU A 48 -1.32 -8.79 -14.03
CA LEU A 48 -1.61 -9.00 -12.63
C LEU A 48 -3.11 -8.95 -12.36
N LYS A 49 -3.67 -10.03 -11.80
CA LYS A 49 -5.09 -10.21 -11.48
C LYS A 49 -5.37 -10.14 -9.97
N SER A 50 -4.40 -10.56 -9.15
CA SER A 50 -4.53 -10.56 -7.69
C SER A 50 -3.31 -9.96 -7.03
N LEU A 51 -3.52 -9.02 -6.11
CA LEU A 51 -2.48 -8.40 -5.30
C LEU A 51 -2.82 -8.49 -3.82
N ASP A 52 -1.93 -9.10 -3.05
CA ASP A 52 -1.87 -8.91 -1.61
C ASP A 52 -0.65 -8.06 -1.26
N TYR A 53 -0.87 -6.89 -0.66
CA TYR A 53 0.19 -5.97 -0.26
C TYR A 53 0.14 -5.71 1.24
N TYR A 54 1.24 -6.04 1.91
CA TYR A 54 1.44 -5.82 3.35
C TYR A 54 2.63 -4.89 3.57
N PHE A 55 2.39 -3.77 4.26
CA PHE A 55 3.43 -2.83 4.62
C PHE A 55 3.27 -2.31 6.04
N PHE A 56 4.17 -2.80 6.90
CA PHE A 56 4.16 -2.52 8.33
C PHE A 56 5.55 -2.11 8.83
N SER A 57 5.57 -1.28 9.87
CA SER A 57 6.79 -0.91 10.59
C SER A 57 6.92 -1.74 11.86
N SER A 58 7.96 -2.55 11.95
CA SER A 58 8.26 -3.35 13.15
C SER A 58 8.79 -2.53 14.34
N LYS A 59 9.21 -1.28 14.13
CA LYS A 59 9.96 -0.48 15.12
C LYS A 59 9.33 0.86 15.49
N GLY A 60 8.06 1.08 15.17
CA GLY A 60 7.24 2.17 15.72
C GLY A 60 7.61 3.60 15.32
N LEU A 61 8.69 3.83 14.58
CA LEU A 61 9.12 5.15 14.16
C LEU A 61 9.92 4.96 12.88
N ILE A 62 9.48 5.60 11.79
CA ILE A 62 10.24 6.61 11.06
C ILE A 62 9.27 7.26 10.06
N GLU A 63 9.24 8.59 10.06
CA GLU A 63 8.56 9.39 9.04
C GLU A 63 9.36 9.33 7.75
N HIS A 64 8.87 8.54 6.80
CA HIS A 64 9.30 8.61 5.42
C HIS A 64 8.06 8.79 4.54
N ASP A 65 8.25 9.54 3.46
CA ASP A 65 7.26 9.73 2.41
C ASP A 65 7.19 8.46 1.55
N PHE A 66 6.76 7.36 2.19
CA PHE A 66 6.53 6.11 1.50
C PHE A 66 5.29 6.24 0.62
N LYS A 67 5.38 5.62 -0.56
CA LYS A 67 4.34 5.68 -1.57
C LYS A 67 4.14 4.33 -2.22
N LEU A 68 2.89 3.97 -2.48
CA LEU A 68 2.53 2.88 -3.37
C LEU A 68 2.07 3.46 -4.71
N GLU A 69 2.71 3.01 -5.79
CA GLU A 69 2.28 3.29 -7.16
C GLU A 69 1.81 1.99 -7.81
N LEU A 70 0.55 1.93 -8.24
CA LEU A 70 -0.06 0.72 -8.78
C LEU A 70 -0.74 1.01 -10.11
N SER A 71 -0.30 0.33 -11.16
CA SER A 71 -0.91 0.30 -12.49
C SER A 71 -1.10 -1.14 -12.92
N ALA A 72 -2.34 -1.63 -12.86
CA ALA A 72 -2.66 -3.03 -13.12
C ALA A 72 -4.07 -3.20 -13.73
N PRO A 73 -4.23 -3.04 -15.06
CA PRO A 73 -5.55 -3.05 -15.73
C PRO A 73 -6.32 -4.36 -15.60
N ALA A 74 -5.63 -5.49 -15.41
CA ALA A 74 -6.26 -6.80 -15.23
C ALA A 74 -6.57 -7.13 -13.77
N LEU A 75 -6.24 -6.24 -12.81
CA LEU A 75 -6.39 -6.51 -11.39
C LEU A 75 -7.88 -6.61 -11.04
N SER A 76 -8.31 -7.78 -10.58
CA SER A 76 -9.69 -8.04 -10.13
C SER A 76 -9.82 -8.10 -8.62
N TYR A 77 -8.72 -8.39 -7.92
CA TYR A 77 -8.68 -8.52 -6.47
C TYR A 77 -7.52 -7.70 -5.89
N LEU A 78 -7.83 -6.85 -4.90
CA LEU A 78 -6.88 -6.06 -4.14
C LEU A 78 -7.06 -6.31 -2.64
N TYR A 79 -6.01 -6.78 -1.98
CA TYR A 79 -5.88 -6.74 -0.53
C TYR A 79 -4.76 -5.77 -0.17
N LEU A 80 -5.10 -4.68 0.53
CA LEU A 80 -4.17 -3.64 0.96
C LEU A 80 -4.14 -3.54 2.47
N ASN A 81 -3.02 -3.91 3.08
CA ASN A 81 -2.77 -3.72 4.51
C ASN A 81 -1.52 -2.85 4.70
N ASP A 82 -1.75 -1.54 4.86
CA ASP A 82 -0.71 -0.52 4.84
C ASP A 82 -0.87 0.45 6.02
N LEU A 83 0.09 0.38 6.96
CA LEU A 83 0.11 1.22 8.16
C LEU A 83 1.18 2.31 8.08
N THR A 84 1.81 2.50 6.91
CA THR A 84 3.05 3.27 6.80
C THR A 84 3.06 4.27 5.64
N SER A 85 2.45 3.97 4.49
CA SER A 85 2.46 4.86 3.32
C SER A 85 1.69 6.16 3.56
N ARG A 86 2.25 7.27 3.06
CA ARG A 86 1.62 8.60 3.12
C ARG A 86 0.79 8.93 1.88
N ASP A 87 1.07 8.26 0.76
CA ASP A 87 0.38 8.52 -0.51
C ASP A 87 0.16 7.22 -1.30
N PHE A 88 -0.93 7.20 -2.05
CA PHE A 88 -1.33 6.12 -2.93
C PHE A 88 -1.61 6.71 -4.31
N SER A 89 -0.82 6.34 -5.31
CA SER A 89 -1.10 6.68 -6.70
C SER A 89 -1.48 5.40 -7.43
N VAL A 90 -2.77 5.18 -7.54
CA VAL A 90 -3.31 3.99 -8.19
C VAL A 90 -4.03 4.41 -9.44
N LEU A 91 -3.60 3.84 -10.56
CA LEU A 91 -4.08 4.15 -11.90
C LEU A 91 -4.54 2.87 -12.58
N ASN A 92 -5.50 2.99 -13.49
CA ASN A 92 -5.90 1.91 -14.39
C ASN A 92 -6.30 0.60 -13.69
N LEU A 93 -7.17 0.65 -12.68
CA LEU A 93 -7.77 -0.55 -12.06
C LEU A 93 -9.12 -0.90 -12.68
N CYS A 94 -9.18 -0.95 -14.01
CA CYS A 94 -10.44 -1.06 -14.76
C CYS A 94 -11.21 -2.37 -14.50
N SER A 95 -10.51 -3.42 -14.05
CA SER A 95 -11.10 -4.74 -13.80
C SER A 95 -11.36 -5.02 -12.32
N LEU A 96 -11.10 -4.05 -11.42
CA LEU A 96 -11.17 -4.28 -9.99
C LEU A 96 -12.61 -4.51 -9.55
N ASP A 97 -12.85 -5.67 -8.97
CA ASP A 97 -14.19 -6.11 -8.56
C ASP A 97 -14.27 -6.32 -7.04
N TYR A 98 -13.15 -6.66 -6.41
CA TYR A 98 -13.04 -6.94 -5.00
C TYR A 98 -11.88 -6.19 -4.36
N ALA A 99 -12.14 -5.47 -3.26
CA ALA A 99 -11.12 -4.77 -2.50
C ALA A 99 -11.29 -4.94 -0.98
N GLU A 100 -10.19 -5.24 -0.29
CA GLU A 100 -10.08 -5.16 1.18
C GLU A 100 -9.03 -4.14 1.55
N ILE A 101 -9.43 -3.13 2.33
CA ILE A 101 -8.58 -2.01 2.70
C ILE A 101 -8.43 -1.97 4.23
N HIS A 102 -7.18 -2.13 4.67
CA HIS A 102 -6.74 -1.99 6.05
C HIS A 102 -5.63 -0.94 6.09
N VAL A 103 -5.98 0.32 6.27
CA VAL A 103 -5.00 1.38 6.49
C VAL A 103 -5.22 2.03 7.84
N SER A 104 -4.16 2.53 8.47
CA SER A 104 -4.30 3.23 9.75
C SER A 104 -3.45 4.48 9.78
N SER A 105 -3.76 5.37 10.71
CA SER A 105 -2.87 6.51 10.97
C SER A 105 -1.74 6.09 11.92
N PRO A 106 -0.46 6.31 11.53
CA PRO A 106 0.66 6.00 12.40
C PRO A 106 0.71 6.88 13.66
N LYS A 107 0.08 8.08 13.69
CA LYS A 107 0.04 8.99 14.85
C LYS A 107 -1.19 9.92 14.88
N ALA A 108 -1.59 10.34 16.08
CA ALA A 108 -2.69 11.30 16.32
C ALA A 108 -2.42 12.74 15.83
N ALA A 109 -1.18 13.08 15.44
CA ALA A 109 -0.80 14.43 15.00
C ALA A 109 -1.05 14.69 13.51
N ASP A 110 -1.60 13.71 12.78
CA ASP A 110 -1.69 13.74 11.32
C ASP A 110 -3.06 13.26 10.80
N ILE A 111 -4.12 13.78 11.43
CA ILE A 111 -5.52 13.41 11.14
C ILE A 111 -5.90 13.85 9.73
N ASP A 112 -5.55 15.08 9.34
CA ASP A 112 -5.88 15.63 8.02
C ASP A 112 -5.27 14.80 6.89
N SER A 113 -4.02 14.33 7.05
CA SER A 113 -3.40 13.46 6.05
C SER A 113 -4.05 12.08 6.00
N HIS A 114 -4.54 11.56 7.14
CA HIS A 114 -5.22 10.27 7.17
C HIS A 114 -6.54 10.30 6.41
N CYS A 115 -7.39 11.30 6.69
CA CYS A 115 -8.64 11.47 5.97
C CYS A 115 -8.40 11.63 4.46
N GLN A 116 -7.37 12.38 4.06
CA GLN A 116 -7.01 12.52 2.65
C GLN A 116 -6.61 11.19 2.00
N ARG A 117 -5.80 10.35 2.68
CA ARG A 117 -5.43 9.01 2.19
C ARG A 117 -6.64 8.11 2.04
N VAL A 118 -7.53 8.10 3.03
CA VAL A 118 -8.76 7.29 2.98
C VAL A 118 -9.62 7.74 1.80
N VAL A 119 -9.82 9.04 1.60
CA VAL A 119 -10.57 9.58 0.46
C VAL A 119 -9.93 9.16 -0.88
N GLN A 120 -8.60 9.25 -1.02
CA GLN A 120 -7.91 8.79 -2.22
C GLN A 120 -8.15 7.30 -2.47
N LEU A 121 -8.04 6.45 -1.45
CA LEU A 121 -8.29 5.01 -1.57
C LEU A 121 -9.73 4.71 -1.98
N ILE A 122 -10.72 5.38 -1.38
CA ILE A 122 -12.13 5.24 -1.77
C ILE A 122 -12.35 5.68 -3.21
N GLN A 123 -11.72 6.76 -3.67
CA GLN A 123 -11.76 7.17 -5.08
C GLN A 123 -11.13 6.14 -6.01
N ILE A 124 -10.13 5.39 -5.55
CA ILE A 124 -9.50 4.32 -6.32
C ILE A 124 -10.42 3.12 -6.44
N VAL A 125 -11.09 2.72 -5.36
CA VAL A 125 -11.92 1.50 -5.29
C VAL A 125 -13.41 1.74 -5.46
N HIS A 126 -13.84 2.91 -5.94
CA HIS A 126 -15.26 3.30 -5.97
C HIS A 126 -16.18 2.45 -6.87
N ASN A 127 -15.64 1.70 -7.83
CA ASN A 127 -16.42 0.90 -8.79
C ASN A 127 -16.43 -0.60 -8.52
N VAL A 128 -15.91 -1.05 -7.36
CA VAL A 128 -15.90 -2.46 -7.00
C VAL A 128 -17.30 -2.97 -6.62
N SER A 129 -17.60 -4.23 -6.90
CA SER A 129 -18.84 -4.85 -6.42
C SER A 129 -18.75 -5.30 -4.95
N HIS A 130 -17.52 -5.56 -4.49
CA HIS A 130 -17.22 -5.98 -3.13
C HIS A 130 -16.16 -5.07 -2.51
N LEU A 131 -16.53 -4.35 -1.45
CA LEU A 131 -15.64 -3.49 -0.69
C LEU A 131 -15.71 -3.86 0.79
N TRP A 132 -14.56 -4.22 1.34
CA TRP A 132 -14.36 -4.38 2.78
C TRP A 132 -13.36 -3.33 3.26
N ILE A 133 -13.70 -2.64 4.36
CA ILE A 133 -12.84 -1.62 4.97
C ILE A 133 -12.77 -1.90 6.47
N SER A 134 -11.56 -1.87 7.03
CA SER A 134 -11.38 -2.08 8.46
C SER A 134 -11.95 -0.93 9.28
N GLY A 135 -12.46 -1.21 10.48
CA GLY A 135 -12.89 -0.16 11.42
C GLY A 135 -11.79 0.88 11.64
N ASP A 136 -10.56 0.42 11.90
CA ASP A 136 -9.37 1.25 12.10
C ASP A 136 -9.07 2.20 10.92
N THR A 137 -9.50 1.85 9.70
CA THR A 137 -9.37 2.71 8.50
C THR A 137 -10.34 3.89 8.54
N LEU A 138 -11.49 3.73 9.19
CA LEU A 138 -12.56 4.72 9.26
C LEU A 138 -12.52 5.53 10.57
N GLU A 139 -11.63 5.18 11.50
CA GLU A 139 -11.55 5.87 12.79
C GLU A 139 -10.98 7.28 12.65
N GLU A 140 -11.82 8.28 12.88
CA GLU A 140 -11.35 9.64 13.20
C GLU A 140 -10.77 9.65 14.62
N ARG A 141 -9.45 9.74 14.73
CA ARG A 141 -8.79 9.93 16.02
C ARG A 141 -8.90 11.39 16.46
N CYS A 142 -10.01 11.80 17.07
CA CYS A 142 -10.09 13.09 17.73
C CYS A 142 -9.03 13.19 18.83
N THR A 143 -8.19 14.23 18.80
CA THR A 143 -7.32 14.55 19.93
C THR A 143 -8.16 15.18 21.05
N PRO A 144 -8.06 14.70 22.31
CA PRO A 144 -8.68 15.38 23.43
C PRO A 144 -7.92 16.69 23.69
N GLY A 145 -8.40 17.80 23.11
CA GLY A 145 -7.76 19.11 23.30
C GLY A 145 -8.38 20.33 22.58
N SER A 146 -9.46 20.16 21.82
CA SER A 146 -10.11 21.26 21.06
C SER A 146 -11.55 21.54 21.52
N LEU A 147 -11.76 21.73 22.82
CA LEU A 147 -12.95 22.38 23.41
C LEU A 147 -12.53 23.57 24.27
#